data_AF-A0A971A198-F1
#
_entry.id   AF-A0A971A198-F1
#
_cell.length_a   1.000
_cell.length_b   1.000
_cell.length_c   1.000
_cell.angle_alpha   90.00
_cell.angle_beta   90.00
_cell.angle_gamma   90.00
#
_symmetry.space_group_name_H-M   'P 1'
#
loop_
_entity.id
_entity.type
_entity.pdbx_description
1 polymer ?
#
loop_
_entity_poly.entity_id
_entity_poly.type
_entity_poly.pdbx_seq_one_letter_code
_entity_poly.pdbx_strand_id
1 'polypeptide(L)'
;MQSARGVSGAILIATIIVFLAVPSGANLVYSNFGSGIPGGGYGIGTYGPGNYAYASSFSVTGTESYTLDRIELAAALSFGLNQLNVSLMADAAGLPGTVLESFSFTDQMPPHGDPDTVVGVSATNPLLTAGSTYWLAAFAPNDTGAVWWCTSPEVYGSNANSVDGGSWYAETTCMPAFEISGTPVATVVPVPGAMLLTSLGLGMIGWVHRRRAA
;
A
#
# COMPACT_ATOMS: atom_id res chain seq x y z
N MET A 1 -53.84 -31.14 44.51
CA MET A 1 -54.31 -30.18 43.49
C MET A 1 -54.23 -28.81 44.15
N GLN A 2 -53.49 -27.78 43.74
CA GLN A 2 -52.92 -27.31 42.47
C GLN A 2 -51.65 -26.48 42.82
N SER A 3 -50.49 -26.80 42.24
CA SER A 3 -49.86 -26.07 41.12
C SER A 3 -49.18 -24.74 41.49
N ALA A 4 -47.86 -24.82 41.73
CA ALA A 4 -46.91 -23.72 41.61
C ALA A 4 -46.83 -23.21 40.16
N ARG A 5 -46.70 -21.89 39.95
CA ARG A 5 -46.18 -21.33 38.69
C ARG A 5 -45.31 -20.12 39.00
N GLY A 6 -44.00 -20.30 38.79
CA GLY A 6 -42.99 -19.26 38.85
C GLY A 6 -43.11 -18.31 37.66
N VAL A 7 -42.81 -17.05 37.91
CA VAL A 7 -42.66 -16.03 36.88
C VAL A 7 -41.21 -16.11 36.39
N SER A 8 -41.02 -16.68 35.20
CA SER A 8 -39.73 -16.76 34.52
C SER A 8 -39.31 -15.36 34.05
N GLY A 9 -38.30 -14.78 34.69
CA GLY A 9 -37.62 -13.60 34.19
C GLY A 9 -36.71 -13.98 33.02
N ALA A 10 -37.04 -13.51 31.82
CA ALA A 10 -36.18 -13.63 30.66
C ALA A 10 -34.96 -12.70 30.82
N ILE A 11 -33.76 -13.28 30.85
CA ILE A 11 -32.50 -12.53 30.85
C ILE A 11 -32.13 -12.27 29.38
N LEU A 12 -32.19 -11.00 28.96
CA LEU A 12 -31.63 -10.56 27.68
C LEU A 12 -30.11 -10.65 27.73
N ILE A 13 -29.51 -11.45 26.85
CA ILE A 13 -28.07 -11.44 26.58
C ILE A 13 -27.82 -10.33 25.54
N ALA A 14 -27.20 -9.23 25.97
CA ALA A 14 -26.77 -8.17 25.06
C ALA A 14 -25.36 -8.50 24.54
N THR A 15 -25.26 -8.98 23.30
CA THR A 15 -23.99 -9.12 22.58
C THR A 15 -23.52 -7.73 22.15
N ILE A 16 -22.48 -7.20 22.80
CA ILE A 16 -21.83 -5.96 22.36
C ILE A 16 -20.87 -6.33 21.23
N ILE A 17 -21.30 -6.09 19.99
CA ILE A 17 -20.42 -6.12 18.81
C ILE A 17 -19.75 -4.75 18.72
N VAL A 18 -18.46 -4.69 19.07
CA VAL A 18 -17.66 -3.48 18.84
C VAL A 18 -17.25 -3.46 17.37
N PHE A 19 -17.95 -2.66 16.56
CA PHE A 19 -17.47 -2.29 15.23
C PHE A 19 -16.30 -1.32 15.42
N LEU A 20 -15.08 -1.78 15.19
CA LEU A 20 -13.95 -0.88 14.99
C LEU A 20 -14.23 -0.13 13.68
N ALA A 21 -14.38 1.18 13.77
CA ALA A 21 -14.45 2.03 12.59
C ALA A 21 -13.10 1.92 11.87
N VAL A 22 -13.06 1.23 10.74
CA VAL A 22 -11.92 1.29 9.83
C VAL A 22 -11.88 2.71 9.29
N PRO A 23 -10.77 3.46 9.42
CA PRO A 23 -10.63 4.76 8.79
C PRO A 23 -10.95 4.60 7.29
N SER A 24 -12.00 5.27 6.82
CA SER A 24 -12.37 5.27 5.40
C SER A 24 -11.58 6.36 4.68
N GLY A 25 -10.31 6.09 4.43
CA GLY A 25 -9.43 6.99 3.69
C GLY A 25 -8.12 6.28 3.38
N ALA A 26 -7.60 6.48 2.17
CA ALA A 26 -6.30 5.96 1.79
C ALA A 26 -5.24 6.62 2.68
N ASN A 27 -4.51 5.81 3.44
CA ASN A 27 -3.39 6.27 4.26
C ASN A 27 -2.12 6.31 3.44
N LEU A 28 -1.25 7.26 3.75
CA LEU A 28 0.08 7.33 3.15
C LEU A 28 0.93 6.14 3.63
N VAL A 29 1.36 5.28 2.69
CA VAL A 29 2.24 4.14 2.98
C VAL A 29 3.70 4.53 2.77
N TYR A 30 3.97 5.20 1.67
CA TYR A 30 5.30 5.70 1.30
C TYR A 30 5.15 6.94 0.43
N SER A 31 5.99 7.94 0.65
CA SER A 31 6.20 9.01 -0.32
C SER A 31 7.61 9.53 -0.18
N ASN A 32 8.24 9.78 -1.32
CA ASN A 32 9.48 10.54 -1.40
C ASN A 32 9.29 11.83 -2.20
N PHE A 33 8.05 12.30 -2.40
CA PHE A 33 7.84 13.62 -2.98
C PHE A 33 8.53 14.69 -2.14
N GLY A 34 9.28 15.54 -2.81
CA GLY A 34 9.95 16.67 -2.19
C GLY A 34 9.32 17.99 -2.59
N SER A 35 9.77 19.09 -1.98
CA SER A 35 9.23 20.44 -2.20
C SER A 35 9.97 21.25 -3.26
N GLY A 36 11.07 20.72 -3.81
CA GLY A 36 11.89 21.41 -4.80
C GLY A 36 11.53 21.08 -6.24
N ILE A 37 12.14 21.80 -7.18
CA ILE A 37 12.08 21.46 -8.61
C ILE A 37 13.08 20.32 -8.86
N PRO A 38 12.68 19.22 -9.54
CA PRO A 38 13.59 18.14 -9.90
C PRO A 38 14.79 18.63 -10.73
N GLY A 39 16.00 18.19 -10.37
CA GLY A 39 17.23 18.51 -11.11
C GLY A 39 17.43 17.64 -12.37
N GLY A 40 16.73 16.51 -12.45
CA GLY A 40 16.80 15.53 -13.53
C GLY A 40 15.89 14.33 -13.28
N GLY A 41 15.96 13.34 -14.15
CA GLY A 41 15.16 12.11 -14.07
C GLY A 41 15.68 11.02 -15.00
N TYR A 42 15.04 9.87 -14.95
CA TYR A 42 15.40 8.72 -15.78
C TYR A 42 14.54 8.62 -17.02
N GLY A 43 15.19 8.34 -18.16
CA GLY A 43 14.50 8.01 -19.39
C GLY A 43 13.83 6.64 -19.31
N ILE A 44 12.52 6.61 -19.57
CA ILE A 44 11.68 5.42 -19.67
C ILE A 44 11.24 5.28 -21.12
N GLY A 45 11.35 4.09 -21.69
CA GLY A 45 11.04 3.88 -23.10
C GLY A 45 12.27 4.01 -24.00
N THR A 46 12.05 4.37 -25.27
CA THR A 46 13.09 4.37 -26.29
C THR A 46 14.02 5.56 -26.14
N TYR A 47 15.25 5.31 -25.72
CA TYR A 47 16.32 6.31 -25.67
C TYR A 47 17.58 5.77 -26.36
N GLY A 48 17.97 6.37 -27.48
CA GLY A 48 19.10 5.87 -28.26
C GLY A 48 18.82 4.45 -28.80
N PRO A 49 19.73 3.47 -28.66
CA PRO A 49 19.60 2.16 -29.29
C PRO A 49 18.70 1.18 -28.52
N GLY A 50 18.23 1.51 -27.31
CA GLY A 50 17.50 0.57 -26.44
C GLY A 50 16.21 1.15 -25.87
N ASN A 51 15.36 0.26 -25.37
CA ASN A 51 14.19 0.59 -24.57
C ASN A 51 14.48 0.36 -23.08
N TYR A 52 14.42 1.44 -22.29
CA TYR A 52 14.81 1.46 -20.89
C TYR A 52 13.59 1.35 -19.98
N ALA A 53 13.69 0.46 -19.00
CA ALA A 53 12.80 0.41 -17.84
C ALA A 53 13.60 0.77 -16.59
N TYR A 54 12.96 1.48 -15.67
CA TYR A 54 13.54 1.82 -14.37
C TYR A 54 12.60 1.41 -13.25
N ALA A 55 13.17 0.98 -12.14
CA ALA A 55 12.45 0.62 -10.95
C ALA A 55 13.09 1.26 -9.72
N SER A 56 12.26 1.66 -8.77
CA SER A 56 12.70 2.15 -7.47
C SER A 56 12.07 1.36 -6.34
N SER A 57 12.87 1.08 -5.32
CA SER A 57 12.42 0.34 -4.15
C SER A 57 11.76 1.24 -3.11
N PHE A 58 10.80 0.69 -2.39
CA PHE A 58 10.27 1.28 -1.16
C PHE A 58 9.98 0.21 -0.13
N SER A 59 9.98 0.58 1.14
CA SER A 59 9.65 -0.34 2.24
C SER A 59 8.39 0.12 2.95
N VAL A 60 7.52 -0.84 3.28
CA VAL A 60 6.38 -0.62 4.16
C VAL A 60 6.90 -0.55 5.60
N THR A 61 7.21 0.64 6.08
CA THR A 61 7.75 0.81 7.44
C THR A 61 6.67 0.68 8.51
N GLY A 62 7.07 0.30 9.72
CA GLY A 62 6.16 0.14 10.86
C GLY A 62 5.64 -1.29 11.04
N THR A 63 4.53 -1.44 11.75
CA THR A 63 3.93 -2.74 12.11
C THR A 63 2.61 -3.03 11.41
N GLU A 64 2.10 -2.07 10.63
CA GLU A 64 0.81 -2.17 9.95
C GLU A 64 1.02 -2.59 8.49
N SER A 65 0.21 -3.54 8.04
CA SER A 65 0.11 -3.92 6.63
C SER A 65 -1.02 -3.14 5.98
N TYR A 66 -0.95 -2.95 4.67
CA TYR A 66 -1.91 -2.16 3.91
C TYR A 66 -2.41 -2.95 2.71
N THR A 67 -3.65 -2.74 2.28
CA THR A 67 -4.03 -3.03 0.88
C THR A 67 -3.74 -1.80 0.05
N LEU A 68 -3.12 -1.97 -1.11
CA LEU A 68 -2.83 -0.84 -2.00
C LEU A 68 -4.14 -0.21 -2.49
N ASP A 69 -4.23 1.12 -2.41
CA ASP A 69 -5.37 1.87 -2.95
C ASP A 69 -4.98 2.63 -4.21
N ARG A 70 -3.78 3.24 -4.23
CA ARG A 70 -3.30 4.05 -5.35
C ARG A 70 -1.78 4.16 -5.40
N ILE A 71 -1.29 4.45 -6.60
CA ILE A 71 0.08 4.91 -6.86
C ILE A 71 0.05 6.29 -7.51
N GLU A 72 1.10 7.06 -7.28
CA GLU A 72 1.30 8.36 -7.91
C GLU A 72 2.77 8.51 -8.27
N LEU A 73 3.10 8.88 -9.51
CA LEU A 73 4.48 9.04 -9.98
C LEU A 73 4.67 10.41 -10.63
N ALA A 74 5.81 11.07 -10.39
CA ALA A 74 6.23 12.22 -11.18
C ALA A 74 6.81 11.76 -12.53
N ALA A 75 5.95 11.52 -13.51
CA ALA A 75 6.34 11.11 -14.85
C ALA A 75 5.88 12.13 -15.89
N ALA A 76 6.68 12.37 -16.92
CA ALA A 76 6.34 13.27 -18.01
C ALA A 76 6.69 12.67 -19.39
N LEU A 77 5.92 13.03 -20.41
CA LEU A 77 6.18 12.65 -21.79
C LEU A 77 7.26 13.54 -22.40
N SER A 78 8.37 12.94 -22.83
CA SER A 78 9.44 13.63 -23.57
C SER A 78 9.13 13.68 -25.07
N PHE A 79 8.74 12.55 -25.68
CA PHE A 79 8.35 12.47 -27.09
C PHE A 79 7.60 11.16 -27.39
N GLY A 80 6.97 11.11 -28.56
CA GLY A 80 6.34 9.88 -29.06
C GLY A 80 4.90 9.70 -28.57
N LEU A 81 4.46 8.44 -28.46
CA LEU A 81 3.13 8.13 -27.93
C LEU A 81 3.06 8.44 -26.43
N ASN A 82 1.91 8.93 -25.96
CA ASN A 82 1.70 9.15 -24.53
C ASN A 82 1.22 7.84 -23.86
N GLN A 83 2.16 6.90 -23.72
CA GLN A 83 1.89 5.58 -23.14
C GLN A 83 2.93 5.22 -22.08
N LEU A 84 2.48 5.02 -20.84
CA LEU A 84 3.34 4.58 -19.75
C LEU A 84 2.69 3.39 -19.07
N ASN A 85 3.49 2.37 -18.75
CA ASN A 85 3.08 1.27 -17.91
C ASN A 85 3.91 1.27 -16.63
N VAL A 86 3.24 1.01 -15.52
CA VAL A 86 3.89 0.91 -14.22
C VAL A 86 3.46 -0.39 -13.57
N SER A 87 4.40 -1.12 -12.98
CA SER A 87 4.14 -2.34 -12.25
C SER A 87 4.58 -2.20 -10.80
N LEU A 88 3.70 -2.55 -9.87
CA LEU A 88 4.08 -2.87 -8.50
C LEU A 88 4.59 -4.31 -8.49
N MET A 89 5.78 -4.52 -7.94
CA MET A 89 6.46 -5.81 -7.93
C MET A 89 6.94 -6.15 -6.50
N ALA A 90 6.94 -7.44 -6.17
CA ALA A 90 7.57 -7.94 -4.95
C ALA A 90 9.10 -7.81 -5.05
N ASP A 91 9.79 -7.71 -3.91
CA ASP A 91 11.24 -7.87 -3.88
C ASP A 91 11.66 -9.32 -4.17
N ALA A 92 12.71 -9.46 -4.96
CA ALA A 92 13.41 -10.72 -5.21
C ALA A 92 14.91 -10.53 -4.99
N ALA A 93 15.34 -10.62 -3.72
CA ALA A 93 16.73 -10.51 -3.30
C ALA A 93 17.36 -9.14 -3.66
N GLY A 94 16.62 -8.05 -3.44
CA GLY A 94 17.09 -6.69 -3.71
C GLY A 94 16.94 -6.27 -5.18
N LEU A 95 16.09 -6.95 -5.95
CA LEU A 95 15.73 -6.60 -7.33
C LEU A 95 14.21 -6.76 -7.54
N PRO A 96 13.63 -6.11 -8.56
CA PRO A 96 12.23 -6.34 -8.92
C PRO A 96 11.95 -7.82 -9.26
N GLY A 97 10.93 -8.37 -8.60
CA GLY A 97 10.54 -9.78 -8.68
C GLY A 97 9.21 -10.02 -9.40
N THR A 98 8.27 -10.70 -8.74
CA THR A 98 6.95 -11.01 -9.33
C THR A 98 6.06 -9.76 -9.34
N VAL A 99 5.35 -9.52 -10.46
CA VAL A 99 4.36 -8.45 -10.57
C VAL A 99 3.16 -8.75 -9.68
N LEU A 100 2.79 -7.80 -8.82
CA LEU A 100 1.61 -7.84 -7.96
C LEU A 100 0.41 -7.15 -8.60
N GLU A 101 0.67 -6.02 -9.27
CA GLU A 101 -0.32 -5.26 -10.02
C GLU A 101 0.35 -4.41 -11.11
N SER A 102 -0.38 -4.13 -12.19
CA SER A 102 0.07 -3.27 -13.28
C SER A 102 -0.95 -2.17 -13.56
N PHE A 103 -0.44 -1.00 -13.92
CA PHE A 103 -1.15 0.22 -14.23
C PHE A 103 -0.77 0.66 -15.63
N SER A 104 -1.76 1.07 -16.43
CA SER A 104 -1.55 1.58 -17.78
C SER A 104 -2.08 2.99 -17.87
N PHE A 105 -1.22 3.90 -18.30
CA PHE A 105 -1.51 5.31 -18.49
C PHE A 105 -1.50 5.62 -19.99
N THR A 106 -2.60 6.17 -20.49
CA THR A 106 -2.75 6.60 -21.88
C THR A 106 -3.19 8.04 -21.91
N ASP A 107 -2.43 8.90 -22.59
CA ASP A 107 -2.68 10.34 -22.67
C ASP A 107 -2.79 11.03 -21.29
N GLN A 108 -2.11 10.48 -20.27
CA GLN A 108 -2.12 11.01 -18.90
C GLN A 108 -0.81 11.69 -18.51
N MET A 109 0.32 11.40 -19.16
CA MET A 109 1.57 12.07 -18.81
C MET A 109 1.53 13.54 -19.25
N PRO A 110 1.90 14.49 -18.37
CA PRO A 110 2.13 15.88 -18.75
C PRO A 110 3.30 15.98 -19.75
N PRO A 111 3.36 17.05 -20.56
CA PRO A 111 4.54 17.34 -21.38
C PRO A 111 5.80 17.54 -20.53
N HIS A 112 6.95 17.10 -21.03
CA HIS A 112 8.23 17.30 -20.38
C HIS A 112 8.54 18.78 -20.13
N GLY A 113 8.92 19.12 -18.90
CA GLY A 113 9.11 20.49 -18.42
C GLY A 113 7.97 20.97 -17.52
N ASP A 114 6.86 20.23 -17.46
CA ASP A 114 5.79 20.43 -16.48
C ASP A 114 5.84 19.29 -15.44
N PRO A 115 6.36 19.54 -14.21
CA PRO A 115 6.44 18.53 -13.17
C PRO A 115 5.05 18.31 -12.56
N ASP A 116 4.27 17.44 -13.19
CA ASP A 116 3.00 16.94 -12.66
C ASP A 116 3.08 15.42 -12.44
N THR A 117 2.05 14.85 -11.83
CA THR A 117 1.98 13.43 -11.49
C THR A 117 0.97 12.67 -12.34
N VAL A 118 1.24 11.38 -12.53
CA VAL A 118 0.27 10.41 -13.03
C VAL A 118 -0.24 9.57 -11.87
N VAL A 119 -1.57 9.42 -11.76
CA VAL A 119 -2.22 8.74 -10.64
C VAL A 119 -2.92 7.48 -11.12
N GLY A 120 -2.53 6.33 -10.57
CA GLY A 120 -3.13 5.03 -10.83
C GLY A 120 -3.92 4.53 -9.61
N VAL A 121 -5.19 4.16 -9.81
CA VAL A 121 -6.01 3.54 -8.76
C VAL A 121 -5.88 2.02 -8.83
N SER A 122 -5.65 1.38 -7.70
CA SER A 122 -5.54 -0.07 -7.61
C SER A 122 -6.87 -0.75 -7.89
N ALA A 123 -6.87 -1.69 -8.82
CA ALA A 123 -8.00 -2.54 -9.16
C ALA A 123 -8.00 -3.84 -8.35
N THR A 124 -6.82 -4.37 -7.99
CA THR A 124 -6.68 -5.67 -7.31
C THR A 124 -6.38 -5.55 -5.82
N ASN A 125 -6.00 -4.36 -5.35
CA ASN A 125 -5.76 -4.01 -3.95
C ASN A 125 -4.78 -4.99 -3.26
N PRO A 126 -3.58 -5.24 -3.85
CA PRO A 126 -2.63 -6.21 -3.31
C PRO A 126 -2.21 -5.88 -1.88
N LEU A 127 -1.95 -6.93 -1.08
CA LEU A 127 -1.47 -6.79 0.29
C LEU A 127 0.01 -6.38 0.33
N LEU A 128 0.26 -5.24 0.93
CA LEU A 128 1.58 -4.70 1.27
C LEU A 128 1.88 -5.03 2.73
N THR A 129 2.77 -5.98 2.95
CA THR A 129 3.09 -6.50 4.28
C THR A 129 4.05 -5.57 5.01
N ALA A 130 3.77 -5.28 6.28
CA ALA A 130 4.66 -4.54 7.16
C ALA A 130 6.08 -5.11 7.15
N GLY A 131 7.09 -4.22 7.09
CA GLY A 131 8.50 -4.58 7.08
C GLY A 131 9.01 -5.19 5.76
N SER A 132 8.17 -5.27 4.72
CA SER A 132 8.57 -5.80 3.41
C SER A 132 8.98 -4.67 2.45
N THR A 133 9.90 -5.00 1.55
CA THR A 133 10.32 -4.14 0.44
C THR A 133 9.58 -4.53 -0.83
N TYR A 134 9.21 -3.52 -1.61
CA TYR A 134 8.54 -3.63 -2.89
C TYR A 134 9.22 -2.72 -3.91
N TRP A 135 8.92 -2.94 -5.18
CA TRP A 135 9.47 -2.20 -6.29
C TRP A 135 8.35 -1.59 -7.12
N LEU A 136 8.51 -0.34 -7.51
CA LEU A 136 7.67 0.30 -8.51
C LEU A 136 8.50 0.45 -9.78
N ALA A 137 8.09 -0.22 -10.85
CA ALA A 137 8.82 -0.28 -12.11
C ALA A 137 8.04 0.41 -13.23
N ALA A 138 8.67 1.38 -13.91
CA ALA A 138 8.12 2.10 -15.04
C ALA A 138 8.77 1.64 -16.34
N PHE A 139 7.96 1.42 -17.37
CA PHE A 139 8.37 1.05 -18.71
C PHE A 139 7.39 1.63 -19.73
N ALA A 140 7.86 1.83 -20.96
CA ALA A 140 7.05 2.39 -22.03
C ALA A 140 7.27 1.61 -23.34
N PRO A 141 6.30 1.66 -24.29
CA PRO A 141 6.47 1.05 -25.61
C PRO A 141 7.64 1.64 -26.41
N ASN A 142 8.07 0.93 -27.46
CA ASN A 142 9.25 1.28 -28.28
C ASN A 142 9.13 2.59 -29.07
N ASP A 143 8.00 3.29 -29.03
CA ASP A 143 7.75 4.58 -29.68
C ASP A 143 7.44 5.70 -28.69
N THR A 144 7.72 5.48 -27.41
CA THR A 144 7.52 6.45 -26.33
C THR A 144 8.85 6.76 -25.66
N GLY A 145 9.13 8.04 -25.43
CA GLY A 145 10.16 8.51 -24.52
C GLY A 145 9.52 9.28 -23.38
N ALA A 146 9.59 8.76 -22.16
CA ALA A 146 9.09 9.38 -20.95
C ALA A 146 10.23 9.63 -19.95
N VAL A 147 10.02 10.52 -18.99
CA VAL A 147 10.98 10.80 -17.92
C VAL A 147 10.30 10.55 -16.59
N TRP A 148 10.94 9.78 -15.71
CA TRP A 148 10.56 9.66 -14.30
C TRP A 148 11.48 10.55 -13.47
N TRP A 149 10.94 11.64 -12.94
CA TRP A 149 11.70 12.68 -12.26
C TRP A 149 12.27 12.21 -10.93
N CYS A 150 13.51 12.60 -10.63
CA CYS A 150 14.09 12.41 -9.30
C CYS A 150 13.40 13.28 -8.26
N THR A 151 13.36 12.80 -7.02
CA THR A 151 12.91 13.62 -5.88
C THR A 151 13.77 14.88 -5.72
N SER A 152 13.20 15.94 -5.16
CA SER A 152 13.88 17.22 -4.93
C SER A 152 13.59 17.75 -3.52
N PRO A 153 14.57 17.79 -2.61
CA PRO A 153 16.00 17.54 -2.84
C PRO A 153 16.29 16.07 -3.18
N GLU A 154 17.31 15.85 -4.00
CA GLU A 154 17.70 14.50 -4.43
C GLU A 154 18.11 13.64 -3.24
N VAL A 155 17.54 12.44 -3.18
CA VAL A 155 17.89 11.38 -2.25
C VAL A 155 18.37 10.19 -3.07
N TYR A 156 19.47 9.56 -2.67
CA TYR A 156 19.99 8.38 -3.35
C TYR A 156 19.53 7.10 -2.66
N GLY A 157 19.16 6.09 -3.43
CA GLY A 157 18.61 4.85 -2.90
C GLY A 157 18.79 3.68 -3.85
N SER A 158 18.21 2.53 -3.50
CA SER A 158 18.29 1.33 -4.33
C SER A 158 17.28 1.40 -5.45
N ASN A 159 17.80 1.48 -6.67
CA ASN A 159 17.07 1.45 -7.91
C ASN A 159 17.52 0.24 -8.74
N ALA A 160 16.78 -0.06 -9.80
CA ALA A 160 17.17 -1.05 -10.78
C ALA A 160 16.78 -0.58 -12.18
N ASN A 161 17.54 -0.97 -13.18
CA ASN A 161 17.21 -0.72 -14.57
C ASN A 161 17.20 -2.03 -15.38
N SER A 162 16.41 -2.04 -16.44
CA SER A 162 16.38 -3.11 -17.44
C SER A 162 16.38 -2.48 -18.81
N VAL A 163 17.02 -3.15 -19.77
CA VAL A 163 17.09 -2.72 -21.16
C VAL A 163 16.50 -3.82 -22.03
N ASP A 164 15.61 -3.44 -22.93
CA ASP A 164 14.95 -4.33 -23.91
C ASP A 164 14.23 -5.54 -23.27
N GLY A 165 13.70 -5.36 -22.05
CA GLY A 165 13.04 -6.43 -21.28
C GLY A 165 13.98 -7.51 -20.74
N GLY A 166 15.30 -7.22 -20.71
CA GLY A 166 16.30 -8.09 -20.12
C GLY A 166 16.26 -8.13 -18.59
N SER A 167 17.28 -8.74 -17.98
CA SER A 167 17.43 -8.82 -16.53
C SER A 167 17.50 -7.43 -15.88
N TRP A 168 17.04 -7.34 -14.64
CA TRP A 168 17.24 -6.16 -13.80
C TRP A 168 18.68 -6.08 -13.31
N TYR A 169 19.24 -4.88 -13.32
CA TYR A 169 20.54 -4.55 -12.77
C TYR A 169 20.36 -3.54 -11.64
N ALA A 170 20.90 -3.84 -10.47
CA ALA A 170 20.83 -2.94 -9.32
C ALA A 170 21.78 -1.76 -9.50
N GLU A 171 21.33 -0.60 -9.05
CA GLU A 171 22.13 0.63 -9.00
C GLU A 171 21.77 1.47 -7.78
N THR A 172 22.70 2.35 -7.38
CA THR A 172 22.47 3.33 -6.32
C THR A 172 22.51 4.72 -6.94
N THR A 173 21.34 5.26 -7.23
CA THR A 173 21.16 6.50 -8.01
C THR A 173 20.08 7.36 -7.34
N CYS A 174 19.79 8.57 -7.85
CA CYS A 174 18.72 9.40 -7.26
C CYS A 174 17.39 8.65 -7.33
N MET A 175 16.60 8.68 -6.25
CA MET A 175 15.31 7.99 -6.24
C MET A 175 14.31 8.79 -7.07
N PRO A 176 13.66 8.17 -8.05
CA PRO A 176 12.56 8.81 -8.74
C PRO A 176 11.39 9.05 -7.77
N ALA A 177 10.62 10.11 -7.99
CA ALA A 177 9.58 10.56 -7.07
C ALA A 177 8.27 9.80 -7.29
N PHE A 178 7.72 9.25 -6.21
CA PHE A 178 6.43 8.58 -6.19
C PHE A 178 5.82 8.50 -4.79
N GLU A 179 4.53 8.22 -4.76
CA GLU A 179 3.75 7.95 -3.57
C GLU A 179 2.98 6.62 -3.72
N ILE A 180 2.86 5.92 -2.60
CA ILE A 180 2.04 4.74 -2.41
C ILE A 180 1.05 5.06 -1.29
N SER A 181 -0.23 4.90 -1.56
CA SER A 181 -1.28 4.99 -0.53
C SER A 181 -2.07 3.70 -0.45
N GLY A 182 -2.58 3.39 0.74
CA GLY A 182 -3.28 2.15 1.00
C GLY A 182 -4.12 2.20 2.28
N THR A 183 -5.05 1.27 2.38
CA THR A 183 -5.93 1.13 3.53
C THR A 183 -5.31 0.16 4.55
N PRO A 184 -5.17 0.53 5.84
CA PRO A 184 -4.63 -0.36 6.85
C PRO A 184 -5.44 -1.65 7.00
N VAL A 185 -4.77 -2.78 7.07
CA VAL A 185 -5.39 -4.07 7.37
C VAL A 185 -5.57 -4.19 8.87
N ALA A 186 -6.83 -4.24 9.33
CA ALA A 186 -7.16 -4.35 10.75
C ALA A 186 -6.48 -5.59 11.37
N THR A 187 -5.56 -5.36 12.30
CA THR A 187 -5.02 -6.43 13.13
C THR A 187 -6.03 -6.70 14.25
N VAL A 188 -6.66 -7.87 14.23
CA VAL A 188 -7.46 -8.34 15.36
C VAL A 188 -6.52 -8.68 16.51
N VAL A 189 -6.16 -7.66 17.31
CA VAL A 189 -5.48 -7.87 18.59
C VAL A 189 -6.56 -8.23 19.62
N PRO A 190 -6.56 -9.46 20.19
CA PRO A 190 -7.45 -9.77 21.30
C PRO A 190 -7.04 -8.90 22.49
N VAL A 191 -7.86 -7.92 22.87
CA VAL A 191 -7.58 -7.07 24.04
C VAL A 191 -7.57 -7.97 25.29
N PRO A 192 -6.44 -8.15 25.99
CA PRO A 192 -6.36 -9.06 27.14
C PRO A 192 -7.38 -8.72 28.24
N GLY A 193 -7.79 -7.45 28.34
CA GLY A 193 -8.80 -6.97 29.29
C GLY A 193 -10.24 -7.41 29.01
N ALA A 194 -10.62 -7.73 27.77
CA ALA A 194 -11.99 -8.17 27.44
C ALA A 194 -12.29 -9.58 27.99
N MET A 195 -11.28 -10.45 28.10
CA MET A 195 -11.41 -11.75 28.77
C MET A 195 -11.47 -11.63 30.29
N LEU A 196 -10.77 -10.66 30.88
CA LEU A 196 -10.83 -10.38 32.32
C LEU A 196 -12.21 -9.83 32.74
N LEU A 197 -12.82 -8.95 31.95
CA LEU A 197 -14.15 -8.41 32.26
C LEU A 197 -15.27 -9.45 32.08
N THR A 198 -15.18 -10.33 31.08
CA THR A 198 -16.16 -11.43 30.90
C THR A 198 -16.02 -12.51 31.98
N SER A 199 -14.80 -12.87 32.39
CA SER A 199 -14.58 -13.82 33.50
C SER A 199 -15.02 -13.27 34.86
N LEU A 200 -14.78 -11.98 35.14
CA LEU A 200 -15.30 -11.33 36.35
C LEU A 200 -16.83 -11.23 36.37
N GLY A 201 -17.46 -10.96 35.21
CA GLY A 201 -18.93 -10.95 35.09
C GLY A 201 -19.58 -12.30 35.37
N LEU A 202 -19.02 -13.39 34.83
CA LEU A 202 -19.51 -14.75 35.08
C LEU A 202 -19.26 -15.22 36.52
N GLY A 203 -18.13 -14.83 37.12
CA GLY A 203 -17.81 -15.16 38.53
C GLY A 203 -18.79 -14.53 39.54
N MET A 204 -19.22 -13.29 39.29
CA MET A 204 -20.21 -12.62 40.14
C MET A 204 -21.61 -13.27 40.08
N ILE A 205 -22.01 -13.79 38.90
CA ILE A 205 -23.27 -14.52 38.73
C ILE A 205 -23.28 -15.81 39.55
N GLY A 206 -22.19 -16.59 39.53
CA GLY A 206 -22.08 -17.83 40.33
C GLY A 206 -22.15 -17.58 41.84
N TRP A 207 -21.62 -16.46 42.31
CA TRP A 207 -21.64 -16.09 43.73
C TRP A 207 -23.02 -15.65 44.22
N VAL A 208 -23.78 -14.93 43.40
CA VAL A 208 -25.15 -14.52 43.73
C VAL A 208 -26.10 -15.72 43.74
N HIS A 209 -25.90 -16.72 42.87
CA HIS A 209 -26.69 -17.96 42.89
C HIS A 209 -26.43 -18.82 44.13
N ARG A 210 -25.18 -18.90 44.61
CA ARG A 210 -24.85 -19.66 45.82
C ARG A 210 -25.47 -19.08 47.11
N ARG A 211 -25.66 -17.75 47.19
CA ARG A 211 -26.23 -17.10 48.37
C ARG A 211 -27.74 -17.22 48.51
N ARG A 212 -28.44 -17.68 47.47
CA ARG A 212 -29.90 -17.91 47.51
C ARG A 212 -30.29 -19.38 47.75
N ALA A 213 -29.31 -20.29 47.80
CA ALA A 213 -29.50 -21.72 48.01
C ALA A 213 -29.07 -22.19 49.41
N ALA A 214 -28.74 -21.27 50.31
CA ALA A 214 -28.51 -21.49 51.74
C ALA A 214 -29.54 -20.68 52.53
#